data_AF-A0A935BKN2-F1
#
_entry.id   AF-A0A935BKN2-F1
#
_cell.length_a   1.000
_cell.length_b   1.000
_cell.length_c   1.000
_cell.angle_alpha   90.00
_cell.angle_beta   90.00
_cell.angle_gamma   90.00
#
_symmetry.space_group_name_H-M   'P 1'
#
loop_
_entity.id
_entity.type
_entity.pdbx_description
1 polymer ?
#
loop_
_entity_poly.entity_id
_entity_poly.type
_entity_poly.pdbx_seq_one_letter_code
_entity_poly.pdbx_strand_id
1 'polypeptide(L)'
;MTNIGDYAPCPFCNATNAEKVKFTWWGGLLGPKLLKHVKCLSCGKGYNGKTGKDNTTNIVIYSIVVAVVVLGFVLVLFTALGVLMYVTK
;
A
#
# COMPACT_ATOMS: atom_id res chain seq x y z
N MET A 1 -21.86 9.94 0.95
CA MET A 1 -22.16 9.49 2.32
C MET A 1 -20.85 9.04 2.94
N THR A 2 -20.26 9.88 3.79
CA THR A 2 -19.08 9.50 4.60
C THR A 2 -19.60 8.67 5.77
N ASN A 3 -19.26 7.37 5.80
CA ASN A 3 -19.66 6.46 6.87
C ASN A 3 -19.01 6.90 8.19
N ILE A 4 -19.78 7.59 9.02
CA ILE A 4 -19.44 7.90 10.40
C ILE A 4 -19.65 6.59 11.18
N GLY A 5 -18.60 5.80 11.40
CA GLY A 5 -18.68 4.59 12.25
C GLY A 5 -17.90 3.35 11.79
N ASP A 6 -17.37 3.30 10.56
CA ASP A 6 -16.73 2.07 10.05
C ASP A 6 -15.26 1.91 10.46
N TYR A 7 -14.62 2.98 10.92
CA TYR A 7 -13.17 3.02 11.17
C TYR A 7 -12.85 3.41 12.60
N ALA A 8 -11.76 2.85 13.12
CA ALA A 8 -11.19 3.24 14.40
C ALA A 8 -10.85 4.75 14.41
N PRO A 9 -10.89 5.42 15.57
CA PRO A 9 -10.51 6.83 15.69
C PRO A 9 -9.09 7.09 15.17
N CYS A 10 -8.89 8.28 14.60
CA CYS A 10 -7.58 8.69 14.11
C CYS A 10 -6.56 8.80 15.27
N PRO A 11 -5.39 8.14 15.20
CA PRO A 11 -4.39 8.20 16.27
C PRO A 11 -3.74 9.58 16.46
N PHE A 12 -3.90 10.48 15.49
CA PHE A 12 -3.22 11.77 15.48
C PHE A 12 -4.07 12.92 16.00
N CYS A 13 -5.40 12.82 15.89
CA CYS A 13 -6.33 13.89 16.30
C CYS A 13 -7.63 13.37 16.93
N ASN A 14 -7.75 12.06 17.13
CA ASN A 14 -8.89 11.37 17.74
C ASN A 14 -10.24 11.53 17.01
N ALA A 15 -10.26 12.12 15.82
CA ALA A 15 -11.48 12.27 15.03
C ALA A 15 -11.96 10.94 14.46
N THR A 16 -13.28 10.79 14.31
CA THR A 16 -13.95 9.57 13.82
C THR A 16 -14.35 9.65 12.35
N ASN A 17 -14.08 10.78 11.69
CA ASN A 17 -14.33 10.98 10.27
C ASN A 17 -13.10 10.56 9.43
N ALA A 18 -13.20 9.41 8.79
CA ALA A 18 -12.19 8.93 7.85
C ALA A 18 -12.82 8.40 6.57
N GLU A 19 -12.08 8.49 5.48
CA GLU A 19 -12.47 7.96 4.17
C GLU A 19 -11.50 6.88 3.68
N LYS A 20 -12.04 5.95 2.91
CA LYS A 20 -11.25 4.87 2.30
C LYS A 20 -10.36 5.42 1.20
N VAL A 21 -9.06 5.14 1.30
CA VAL A 21 -8.12 5.47 0.23
C VAL A 21 -8.19 4.40 -0.86
N LYS A 22 -8.52 4.82 -2.09
CA LYS A 22 -8.66 3.90 -3.25
C LYS A 22 -7.33 3.66 -3.97
N PHE A 23 -6.41 4.60 -3.88
CA PHE A 23 -5.13 4.57 -4.57
C PHE A 23 -4.07 5.32 -3.76
N THR A 24 -2.84 4.80 -3.76
CA THR A 24 -1.66 5.53 -3.30
C THR A 24 -0.52 5.38 -4.31
N TRP A 25 0.35 6.38 -4.42
CA TRP A 25 1.50 6.30 -5.32
C TRP A 25 2.49 5.20 -4.92
N TRP A 26 2.62 4.88 -3.62
CA TRP A 26 3.49 3.82 -3.10
C TRP A 26 2.84 2.43 -3.15
N GLY A 27 1.50 2.35 -3.20
CA GLY A 27 0.75 1.10 -3.04
C GLY A 27 -0.15 0.72 -4.19
N GLY A 28 -0.31 1.59 -5.19
CA GLY A 28 -1.29 1.44 -6.25
C GLY A 28 -2.70 1.26 -5.69
N LEU A 29 -3.50 0.42 -6.36
CA LEU A 29 -4.84 0.04 -5.90
C LEU A 29 -4.80 -1.01 -4.76
N LEU A 30 -3.72 -1.77 -4.64
CA LEU A 30 -3.62 -2.92 -3.74
C LEU A 30 -3.18 -2.52 -2.32
N GLY A 31 -2.14 -1.71 -2.20
CA GLY A 31 -1.53 -1.31 -0.92
C GLY A 31 -2.55 -0.76 0.08
N PRO A 32 -3.39 0.24 -0.28
CA PRO A 32 -4.39 0.76 0.63
C PRO A 32 -5.41 -0.29 1.10
N LYS A 33 -5.81 -1.21 0.23
CA LYS A 33 -6.78 -2.27 0.53
C LYS A 33 -6.19 -3.33 1.46
N LEU A 34 -4.94 -3.73 1.23
CA LEU A 34 -4.21 -4.72 2.03
C LEU A 34 -3.92 -4.18 3.43
N LEU A 35 -3.45 -2.94 3.51
CA LEU A 35 -3.07 -2.31 4.77
C LEU A 35 -4.24 -1.66 5.52
N LYS A 36 -5.48 -1.78 5.01
CA LYS A 36 -6.68 -1.10 5.56
C LYS A 36 -6.46 0.40 5.73
N HIS A 37 -5.76 1.01 4.78
CA HIS A 37 -5.37 2.42 4.85
C HIS A 37 -6.56 3.33 4.57
N VAL A 38 -6.80 4.26 5.49
CA VAL A 38 -7.82 5.30 5.39
C VAL A 38 -7.18 6.67 5.62
N LYS A 39 -7.84 7.73 5.14
CA LYS A 39 -7.42 9.11 5.35
C LYS A 39 -8.38 9.79 6.33
N CYS A 40 -7.84 10.36 7.40
CA CYS A 40 -8.64 11.19 8.30
C CYS A 40 -9.05 12.48 7.60
N LEU A 41 -10.34 12.82 7.61
CA LEU A 41 -10.85 14.03 6.98
C LEU A 41 -10.57 15.29 7.82
N SER A 42 -10.31 15.13 9.12
CA SER A 42 -10.01 16.27 10.02
C SER A 42 -8.55 16.73 9.94
N CYS A 43 -7.58 15.80 10.02
CA CYS A 43 -6.15 16.15 10.01
C CYS A 43 -5.42 15.78 8.72
N GLY A 44 -6.09 15.13 7.76
CA GLY A 44 -5.51 14.72 6.49
C GLY A 44 -4.52 13.55 6.56
N LYS A 45 -4.15 13.08 7.75
CA LYS A 45 -3.19 11.98 7.92
C LYS A 45 -3.81 10.63 7.60
N GLY A 46 -3.00 9.75 7.01
CA GLY A 46 -3.37 8.37 6.72
C GLY A 46 -3.06 7.45 7.90
N TYR A 47 -3.91 6.45 8.15
CA TYR A 47 -3.72 5.49 9.24
C TYR A 47 -4.41 4.16 8.92
N ASN A 48 -4.31 3.18 9.83
CA ASN A 48 -5.02 1.93 9.72
C ASN A 48 -6.46 2.08 10.22
N GLY A 49 -7.44 2.03 9.30
CA GLY A 49 -8.84 2.19 9.66
C GLY A 49 -9.41 1.07 10.52
N LYS A 50 -8.76 -0.10 10.58
CA LYS A 50 -9.19 -1.22 11.43
C LYS A 50 -8.67 -1.11 12.85
N THR A 51 -7.41 -0.70 13.03
CA THR A 51 -6.74 -0.72 14.35
C THR A 51 -6.57 0.65 14.99
N GLY A 52 -6.75 1.74 14.23
CA GLY A 52 -6.52 3.09 14.72
C GLY A 52 -5.04 3.41 14.94
N LYS A 53 -4.12 2.62 14.39
CA LYS A 53 -2.67 2.83 14.50
C LYS A 53 -2.08 3.45 13.23
N ASP A 54 -0.91 4.07 13.36
CA ASP A 54 -0.13 4.48 12.20
C ASP A 54 0.22 3.27 11.31
N ASN A 55 0.17 3.45 10.00
CA ASN A 55 0.48 2.45 9.00
C ASN A 55 1.89 2.58 8.41
N THR A 56 2.67 3.59 8.80
CA THR A 56 4.00 3.85 8.23
C THR A 56 4.90 2.61 8.21
N THR A 57 5.03 1.89 9.32
CA THR A 57 5.83 0.66 9.40
C THR A 57 5.34 -0.42 8.42
N ASN A 58 4.02 -0.62 8.34
CA ASN A 58 3.43 -1.61 7.44
C ASN A 58 3.61 -1.22 5.96
N ILE A 59 3.55 0.08 5.66
CA ILE A 59 3.81 0.62 4.32
C ILE A 59 5.26 0.34 3.91
N VAL A 60 6.22 0.58 4.81
CA VAL A 60 7.65 0.30 4.54
C VAL A 60 7.86 -1.20 4.26
N ILE A 61 7.31 -2.08 5.10
CA ILE A 61 7.41 -3.53 4.89
C ILE A 61 6.79 -3.94 3.56
N TYR A 62 5.57 -3.45 3.26
CA TYR A 62 4.90 -3.69 1.99
C TYR A 62 5.77 -3.27 0.80
N SER A 63 6.35 -2.06 0.84
CA SER A 63 7.17 -1.53 -0.24
C SER A 63 8.45 -2.36 -0.47
N ILE A 64 9.09 -2.84 0.60
CA ILE A 64 10.26 -3.72 0.50
C ILE A 64 9.88 -5.04 -0.16
N VAL A 65 8.78 -5.67 0.27
CA VAL A 65 8.31 -6.93 -0.33
C VAL A 65 7.99 -6.76 -1.81
N VAL A 66 7.26 -5.71 -2.17
CA VAL A 66 6.95 -5.42 -3.58
C VAL A 66 8.23 -5.20 -4.39
N ALA A 67 9.20 -4.43 -3.87
CA ALA A 67 10.46 -4.18 -4.56
C ALA A 67 11.23 -5.48 -4.82
N VAL A 68 11.35 -6.36 -3.82
CA VAL A 68 12.04 -7.66 -3.99
C VAL A 68 11.34 -8.53 -5.02
N VAL A 69 10.02 -8.62 -4.99
CA VAL A 69 9.24 -9.42 -5.96
C VAL A 69 9.40 -8.89 -7.38
N VAL A 70 9.27 -7.57 -7.57
CA VAL A 70 9.40 -6.94 -8.88
C VAL A 70 10.82 -7.10 -9.41
N LEU A 71 11.84 -6.84 -8.60
CA LEU A 71 13.23 -7.02 -9.01
C LEU A 71 13.55 -8.47 -9.36
N GLY A 72 13.10 -9.43 -8.55
CA GLY A 72 13.28 -10.85 -8.84
C GLY A 72 12.62 -11.26 -10.15
N PHE A 73 11.38 -10.84 -10.39
CA PHE A 73 10.68 -11.12 -11.63
C PHE A 73 11.37 -10.49 -12.85
N VAL A 74 11.81 -9.24 -12.73
CA VAL A 74 12.55 -8.53 -13.77
C VAL A 74 13.87 -9.25 -14.10
N LEU A 75 14.63 -9.67 -13.10
CA LEU A 75 15.87 -10.42 -13.30
C LEU A 75 15.64 -11.76 -14.01
N VAL A 76 14.59 -12.49 -13.63
CA VAL A 76 14.22 -13.76 -14.29
C VAL A 76 13.82 -13.52 -15.74
N LEU A 77 13.01 -12.50 -16.02
CA LEU A 77 12.62 -12.16 -17.39
C LEU A 77 13.82 -11.77 -18.24
N PHE A 78 14.70 -10.90 -17.74
CA PHE A 78 15.88 -10.48 -18.49
C PHE A 78 16.85 -11.63 -18.77
N THR A 79 17.09 -12.50 -17.79
CA THR A 79 17.95 -13.68 -17.99
C THR A 79 17.32 -14.67 -18.96
N ALA A 80 16.02 -14.96 -18.85
CA ALA A 80 15.31 -15.83 -19.78
C ALA A 80 15.33 -15.29 -21.22
N LEU A 81 15.05 -14.00 -21.41
CA LEU A 81 15.12 -13.35 -22.72
C LEU A 81 16.55 -13.36 -23.28
N GLY A 82 17.56 -13.10 -22.45
CA GLY A 82 18.96 -13.16 -22.84
C GLY A 82 19.39 -14.57 -23.29
N VAL A 83 18.99 -15.60 -22.54
CA VAL A 83 19.22 -17.01 -22.91
C VAL A 83 18.50 -17.35 -24.21
N LEU A 84 17.23 -16.97 -24.36
CA LEU A 84 16.48 -17.20 -25.58
C LEU A 84 17.17 -16.57 -26.79
N MET A 85 17.56 -15.29 -26.68
CA MET A 85 18.28 -14.58 -27.75
C MET A 85 19.64 -15.21 -28.07
N TYR A 86 20.33 -15.78 -27.08
CA TYR A 86 21.60 -16.48 -27.30
C TYR A 86 21.39 -17.80 -28.05
N VAL A 87 20.35 -18.55 -27.71
CA VAL A 87 20.04 -19.86 -28.32
C VAL A 87 19.46 -19.72 -29.73
N THR A 88 18.73 -18.63 -30.02
CA THR A 88 18.12 -18.39 -31.34
C THR A 88 19.05 -17.69 -32.34
N LYS A 89 20.28 -17.35 -31.94
CA LYS A 89 21.32 -16.87 -32.85
C LYS A 89 21.94 -18.03 -33.61
#